data_AF-A0A3D2W2N9-F1
#
_entry.id   AF-A0A3D2W2N9-F1
#
_cell.length_a   1.000
_cell.length_b   1.000
_cell.length_c   1.000
_cell.angle_alpha   90.00
_cell.angle_beta   90.00
_cell.angle_gamma   90.00
#
_symmetry.space_group_name_H-M   'P 1'
#
loop_
_entity.id
_entity.type
_entity.pdbx_description
1 polymer ?
#
loop_
_entity_poly.entity_id
_entity_poly.type
_entity_poly.pdbx_seq_one_letter_code
_entity_poly.pdbx_strand_id
1 'polypeptide(L)'
;MNAVEKALMRLSLPGAVLARKAGGPHFGVYAAGDRRRRPLAKLSVAEVRTLETAGALKAHEDSFVITDAGRARARRELAAPGEAFLVQHGAVIERSVIDKHGTLRSARGFEPSSVLHRLIALRDANGAPWLDNGELAA
;
A
#
# COMPACT_ATOMS: atom_id res chain seq x y z
N MET A 1 15.48 6.88 -3.53
CA MET A 1 14.06 6.72 -3.90
C MET A 1 13.77 7.54 -5.13
N ASN A 2 13.42 6.90 -6.25
CA ASN A 2 13.12 7.58 -7.51
C ASN A 2 11.74 8.29 -7.47
N ALA A 3 11.42 9.05 -8.53
CA ALA A 3 10.16 9.80 -8.61
C ALA A 3 8.91 8.89 -8.60
N VAL A 4 8.98 7.75 -9.26
CA VAL A 4 7.91 6.74 -9.37
C VAL A 4 7.62 6.10 -8.01
N GLU A 5 8.64 5.62 -7.31
CA GLU A 5 8.55 5.07 -5.96
C GLU A 5 7.91 6.08 -5.01
N LYS A 6 8.40 7.32 -5.02
CA LYS A 6 7.84 8.41 -4.21
C LYS A 6 6.37 8.64 -4.53
N ALA A 7 5.99 8.64 -5.81
CA ALA A 7 4.61 8.83 -6.23
C ALA A 7 3.70 7.68 -5.78
N LEU A 8 4.11 6.43 -5.96
CA LEU A 8 3.35 5.25 -5.55
C LEU A 8 3.16 5.18 -4.04
N MET A 9 4.19 5.53 -3.25
CA MET A 9 4.03 5.67 -1.80
C MET A 9 2.98 6.72 -1.44
N ARG A 10 3.05 7.90 -2.06
CA ARG A 10 2.12 9.00 -1.74
C ARG A 10 0.70 8.70 -2.19
N LEU A 11 0.53 7.97 -3.29
CA LEU A 11 -0.77 7.49 -3.75
C LEU A 11 -1.34 6.37 -2.88
N SER A 12 -0.52 5.68 -2.09
CA SER A 12 -0.99 4.68 -1.12
C SER A 12 -1.69 5.30 0.10
N LEU A 13 -1.62 6.63 0.27
CA LEU A 13 -2.37 7.33 1.31
C LEU A 13 -3.87 7.37 0.99
N PRO A 14 -4.76 7.25 1.99
CA PRO A 14 -6.20 7.35 1.77
C PRO A 14 -6.60 8.65 1.05
N GLY A 15 -7.44 8.51 0.02
CA GLY A 15 -7.94 9.63 -0.78
C GLY A 15 -6.90 10.34 -1.65
N ALA A 16 -5.67 9.83 -1.76
CA ALA A 16 -4.67 10.40 -2.65
C ALA A 16 -5.00 10.11 -4.12
N VAL A 17 -4.85 11.12 -4.97
CA VAL A 17 -5.12 11.02 -6.41
C VAL A 17 -3.95 11.58 -7.21
N LEU A 18 -3.74 11.04 -8.40
CA LEU A 18 -2.81 11.55 -9.39
C LEU A 18 -3.60 12.32 -10.45
N ALA A 19 -3.42 13.63 -10.52
CA ALA A 19 -4.15 14.48 -11.45
C ALA A 19 -3.20 15.33 -12.29
N ARG A 20 -3.63 15.72 -13.48
CA ARG A 20 -2.85 16.60 -14.34
C ARG A 20 -2.70 17.97 -13.68
N LYS A 21 -1.48 18.53 -13.68
CA LYS A 21 -1.24 19.88 -13.16
C LYS A 21 -1.79 20.92 -14.14
N ALA A 22 -2.50 21.93 -13.63
CA ALA A 22 -2.92 23.06 -14.44
C ALA A 22 -1.71 23.73 -15.13
N GLY A 23 -1.80 23.89 -16.46
CA GLY A 23 -0.79 24.58 -17.28
C GLY A 23 0.54 23.85 -17.48
N GLY A 24 0.63 22.54 -17.23
CA GLY A 24 1.88 21.80 -17.41
C GLY A 24 1.75 20.38 -17.99
N PRO A 25 2.86 19.80 -18.49
CA PRO A 25 2.88 18.44 -19.04
C PRO A 25 2.99 17.35 -17.96
N HIS A 26 2.97 17.71 -16.67
CA HIS A 26 3.20 16.78 -15.58
C HIS A 26 1.91 16.46 -14.82
N PHE A 27 1.89 15.28 -14.22
CA PHE A 27 0.91 14.86 -13.23
C PHE A 27 1.46 15.12 -11.82
N GLY A 28 0.57 15.51 -10.92
CA GLY A 28 0.86 15.72 -9.50
C GLY A 28 0.06 14.74 -8.63
N VAL A 29 0.70 14.23 -7.57
CA VAL A 29 0.00 13.48 -6.52
C VAL A 29 -0.53 14.46 -5.48
N TYR A 30 -1.84 14.41 -5.23
CA TYR A 30 -2.55 15.29 -4.30
C TYR A 30 -3.19 14.45 -3.19
N ALA A 31 -3.04 14.87 -1.93
CA ALA A 31 -3.72 14.24 -0.81
C ALA A 31 -5.20 14.64 -0.80
N ALA A 32 -6.07 13.68 -0.47
CA ALA A 32 -7.52 13.89 -0.34
C ALA A 32 -8.17 14.61 -1.55
N GLY A 33 -7.62 14.44 -2.76
CA GLY A 33 -8.13 15.13 -3.95
C GLY A 33 -7.89 16.65 -4.02
N ASP A 34 -7.26 17.27 -3.02
CA ASP A 34 -7.09 18.73 -2.97
C ASP A 34 -6.01 19.22 -3.96
N ARG A 35 -6.47 19.56 -5.17
CA ARG A 35 -5.64 20.06 -6.28
C ARG A 35 -5.14 21.50 -6.07
N ARG A 36 -5.63 22.23 -5.05
CA ARG A 36 -5.20 23.60 -4.74
C ARG A 36 -3.85 23.61 -4.01
N ARG A 37 -3.51 22.51 -3.35
CA ARG A 37 -2.25 22.35 -2.60
C ARG A 37 -1.07 22.01 -3.52
N ARG A 38 0.14 22.16 -2.97
CA ARG A 38 1.36 21.72 -3.63
C ARG A 38 1.35 20.20 -3.80
N PRO A 39 1.65 19.66 -5.00
CA PRO A 39 1.70 18.22 -5.21
C PRO A 39 2.83 17.58 -4.39
N LEU A 40 2.54 16.41 -3.81
CA LEU A 40 3.46 15.63 -2.96
C LEU A 40 4.56 14.92 -3.77
N ALA A 41 4.24 14.57 -5.00
CA ALA A 41 5.14 13.99 -5.99
C ALA A 41 4.69 14.42 -7.39
N LYS A 42 5.59 14.31 -8.37
CA LYS A 42 5.31 14.64 -9.77
C LYS A 42 5.74 13.47 -10.65
N LEU A 43 4.97 13.23 -11.71
CA LEU A 43 5.28 12.25 -12.74
C LEU A 43 5.14 12.90 -14.13
N SER A 44 5.98 12.48 -15.06
CA SER A 44 5.83 12.74 -16.49
C SER A 44 4.68 11.93 -17.08
N VAL A 45 4.18 12.34 -18.25
CA VAL A 45 3.15 11.59 -18.98
C VAL A 45 3.61 10.17 -19.29
N ALA A 46 4.89 9.99 -19.65
CA ALA A 46 5.46 8.68 -19.94
C ALA A 46 5.42 7.75 -18.72
N GLU A 47 5.82 8.23 -17.54
CA GLU A 47 5.74 7.46 -16.30
C GLU A 47 4.29 7.08 -15.95
N VAL A 48 3.34 8.00 -16.13
CA VAL A 48 1.91 7.69 -15.89
C VAL A 48 1.42 6.60 -16.83
N ARG A 49 1.71 6.68 -18.12
CA ARG A 49 1.34 5.64 -19.10
C ARG A 49 1.97 4.29 -18.77
N THR A 50 3.24 4.26 -18.38
CA THR A 50 3.92 3.03 -17.95
C THR A 50 3.26 2.42 -16.71
N LEU A 51 2.86 3.25 -15.75
CA LEU A 51 2.19 2.77 -14.54
C LEU A 51 0.76 2.29 -14.80
N GLU A 52 0.03 2.96 -15.69
CA GLU A 52 -1.32 2.56 -16.12
C GLU A 52 -1.28 1.22 -16.89
N THR A 53 -0.39 1.08 -17.86
CA THR A 53 -0.21 -0.17 -18.64
C THR A 53 0.27 -1.33 -17.78
N ALA A 54 1.08 -1.08 -16.75
CA ALA A 54 1.46 -2.06 -15.74
C ALA A 54 0.35 -2.39 -14.73
N GLY A 55 -0.83 -1.76 -14.84
CA GLY A 55 -1.97 -1.93 -13.94
C GLY A 55 -1.76 -1.35 -12.54
N ALA A 56 -0.71 -0.55 -12.31
CA ALA A 56 -0.44 0.08 -11.03
C ALA A 56 -1.35 1.28 -10.75
N LEU A 57 -1.87 1.90 -11.81
CA LEU A 57 -2.84 2.99 -11.76
C LEU A 57 -4.11 2.59 -12.51
N LYS A 58 -5.24 3.14 -12.07
CA LYS A 58 -6.52 3.04 -12.75
C LYS A 58 -7.12 4.44 -12.90
N ALA A 59 -7.68 4.73 -14.07
CA ALA A 59 -8.43 5.97 -14.30
C ALA A 59 -9.65 6.05 -13.37
N HIS A 60 -9.88 7.22 -12.81
CA HIS A 60 -11.02 7.55 -11.96
C HIS A 60 -11.40 9.01 -12.21
N GLU A 61 -12.51 9.23 -12.91
CA GLU A 61 -12.92 10.53 -13.42
C GLU A 61 -11.77 11.20 -14.21
N ASP A 62 -11.44 12.46 -13.91
CA ASP A 62 -10.32 13.20 -14.51
C ASP A 62 -8.98 12.98 -13.78
N SER A 63 -8.79 11.81 -13.16
CA SER A 63 -7.60 11.48 -12.36
C SER A 63 -7.25 10.00 -12.42
N PHE A 64 -6.18 9.63 -11.73
CA PHE A 64 -5.79 8.24 -11.52
C PHE A 64 -5.68 7.94 -10.02
N VAL A 65 -6.10 6.74 -9.66
CA VAL A 65 -5.97 6.18 -8.31
C VAL A 65 -5.06 4.96 -8.35
N ILE A 66 -4.40 4.67 -7.23
CA ILE A 66 -3.56 3.47 -7.12
C ILE A 66 -4.43 2.22 -6.99
N THR A 67 -4.05 1.17 -7.71
CA THR A 67 -4.67 -0.15 -7.61
C THR A 67 -4.02 -0.98 -6.51
N ASP A 68 -4.54 -2.17 -6.24
CA ASP A 68 -3.88 -3.12 -5.34
C ASP A 68 -2.53 -3.60 -5.89
N ALA A 69 -2.41 -3.76 -7.20
CA ALA A 69 -1.14 -4.05 -7.86
C ALA A 69 -0.13 -2.91 -7.67
N GLY A 70 -0.59 -1.66 -7.75
CA GLY A 70 0.21 -0.48 -7.47
C GLY A 70 0.68 -0.41 -6.01
N ARG A 71 -0.22 -0.68 -5.05
CA ARG A 71 0.12 -0.76 -3.62
C ARG A 71 1.11 -1.88 -3.32
N ALA A 72 0.93 -3.04 -3.94
CA ALA A 72 1.83 -4.19 -3.84
C ALA A 72 3.22 -3.86 -4.40
N ARG A 73 3.29 -3.14 -5.52
CA ARG A 73 4.56 -2.61 -6.06
C ARG A 73 5.21 -1.62 -5.09
N ALA A 74 4.45 -0.64 -4.58
CA ALA A 74 4.98 0.35 -3.64
C ALA A 74 5.63 -0.32 -2.42
N ARG A 75 5.02 -1.38 -1.89
CA ARG A 75 5.57 -2.16 -0.77
C ARG A 75 6.87 -2.87 -1.15
N ARG A 76 6.95 -3.48 -2.34
CA ARG A 76 8.17 -4.15 -2.83
C ARG A 76 9.38 -3.23 -2.91
N GLU A 77 9.19 -2.02 -3.42
CA GLU A 77 10.28 -1.05 -3.60
C GLU A 77 10.84 -0.52 -2.25
N LEU A 78 10.06 -0.64 -1.18
CA LEU A 78 10.46 -0.27 0.19
C LEU A 78 10.92 -1.46 1.03
N ALA A 79 10.89 -2.67 0.48
CA ALA A 79 11.25 -3.87 1.20
C ALA A 79 12.72 -3.84 1.63
N ALA A 80 13.02 -4.40 2.81
CA ALA A 80 14.42 -4.73 3.09
C ALA A 80 14.92 -5.79 2.09
N PRO A 81 16.23 -5.89 1.85
CA PRO A 81 16.80 -6.91 0.97
C PRO A 81 16.31 -8.31 1.36
N GLY A 82 15.78 -9.06 0.38
CA GLY A 82 15.21 -10.39 0.58
C GLY A 82 13.74 -10.43 1.03
N GLU A 83 13.12 -9.29 1.36
CA GLU A 83 11.74 -9.26 1.86
C GLU A 83 10.69 -8.90 0.80
N ALA A 84 11.11 -8.54 -0.41
CA ALA A 84 10.22 -8.02 -1.46
C ALA A 84 8.98 -8.89 -1.70
N PHE A 85 9.17 -10.21 -1.78
CA PHE A 85 8.05 -11.15 -1.95
C PHE A 85 7.07 -11.07 -0.77
N LEU A 86 7.55 -11.11 0.47
CA LEU A 86 6.70 -11.09 1.66
C LEU A 86 5.91 -9.78 1.80
N VAL A 87 6.57 -8.63 1.64
CA VAL A 87 5.92 -7.33 1.79
C VAL A 87 4.88 -7.04 0.70
N GLN A 88 4.99 -7.70 -0.45
CA GLN A 88 3.97 -7.64 -1.50
C GLN A 88 2.62 -8.21 -1.01
N HIS A 89 2.66 -9.22 -0.14
CA HIS A 89 1.47 -9.94 0.32
C HIS A 89 0.93 -9.40 1.66
N GLY A 90 1.76 -8.78 2.51
CA GLY A 90 1.30 -8.22 3.78
C GLY A 90 2.42 -7.60 4.61
N ALA A 91 2.14 -7.34 5.90
CA ALA A 91 3.12 -6.79 6.81
C ALA A 91 4.17 -7.84 7.18
N VAL A 92 5.43 -7.40 7.28
CA VAL A 92 6.54 -8.19 7.85
C VAL A 92 6.80 -7.64 9.24
N ILE A 93 6.73 -8.51 10.24
CA ILE A 93 6.93 -8.21 11.66
C ILE A 93 8.14 -8.95 12.20
N GLU A 94 8.70 -8.43 13.28
CA GLU A 94 9.68 -9.13 14.09
C GLU A 94 8.97 -10.18 14.96
N ARG A 95 9.51 -11.39 15.04
CA ARG A 95 8.92 -12.51 15.78
C ARG A 95 9.97 -13.35 16.46
N SER A 96 9.62 -13.86 17.63
CA SER A 96 10.39 -14.91 18.30
C SER A 96 10.14 -16.26 17.62
N VAL A 97 11.21 -16.95 17.25
CA VAL A 97 11.20 -18.31 16.69
C VAL A 97 12.14 -19.19 17.49
N ILE A 98 11.77 -20.45 17.69
CA ILE A 98 12.64 -21.44 18.33
C ILE A 98 13.48 -22.09 17.23
N ASP A 99 14.80 -22.05 17.37
CA ASP A 99 15.71 -22.71 16.44
C ASP A 99 15.80 -24.23 16.70
N LYS A 100 16.57 -24.94 15.86
CA LYS A 100 16.79 -26.39 15.98
C LYS A 100 17.43 -26.84 17.30
N HIS A 101 17.96 -25.92 18.10
CA HIS A 101 18.58 -26.18 19.40
C HIS A 101 17.67 -25.79 20.57
N GLY A 102 16.41 -25.41 20.31
CA GLY A 102 15.49 -24.96 21.36
C GLY A 102 15.73 -23.52 21.79
N THR A 103 16.57 -22.76 21.09
CA THR A 103 16.90 -21.37 21.48
C THR A 103 15.92 -20.40 20.83
N LEU A 104 15.38 -19.46 21.63
CA LEU A 104 14.60 -18.35 21.12
C LEU A 104 15.49 -17.39 20.34
N ARG A 105 15.12 -17.10 19.10
CA ARG A 105 15.74 -16.11 18.23
C ARG A 105 14.72 -15.14 17.69
N SER A 106 15.15 -13.92 17.41
CA SER A 106 14.36 -13.00 16.61
C SER A 106 14.54 -13.32 15.12
N ALA A 107 13.43 -13.41 14.40
CA ALA A 107 13.38 -13.51 12.95
C ALA A 107 12.31 -12.56 12.41
N ARG A 108 12.50 -12.06 11.19
CA ARG A 108 11.50 -11.27 10.49
C ARG A 108 10.64 -12.18 9.62
N GLY A 109 9.32 -12.01 9.66
CA GLY A 109 8.40 -12.86 8.92
C GLY A 109 7.03 -12.22 8.70
N PHE A 110 6.21 -12.85 7.87
CA PHE A 110 4.85 -12.40 7.58
C PHE A 110 3.98 -12.39 8.85
N GLU A 111 3.14 -11.36 9.02
CA GLU A 111 2.19 -11.26 10.12
C GLU A 111 1.10 -12.35 10.03
N PRO A 112 1.12 -13.38 10.90
CA PRO A 112 0.24 -14.54 10.77
C PRO A 112 -1.23 -14.18 11.03
N SER A 113 -1.49 -13.19 11.89
CA SER A 113 -2.83 -12.79 12.28
C SER A 113 -3.48 -11.77 11.33
N SER A 114 -2.82 -11.40 10.23
CA SER A 114 -3.32 -10.37 9.30
C SER A 114 -4.69 -10.70 8.66
N VAL A 115 -5.07 -11.99 8.62
CA VAL A 115 -6.41 -12.42 8.20
C VAL A 115 -7.43 -12.20 9.31
N LEU A 116 -7.12 -12.57 10.55
CA LEU A 116 -8.02 -12.37 11.69
C LEU A 116 -8.26 -10.88 11.96
N HIS A 117 -7.23 -10.05 11.84
CA HIS A 117 -7.37 -8.59 11.96
C HIS A 117 -8.26 -8.01 10.85
N ARG A 118 -8.23 -8.60 9.64
CA ARG A 118 -9.16 -8.22 8.55
C ARG A 118 -10.60 -8.62 8.87
N LEU A 119 -10.81 -9.79 9.46
CA LEU A 119 -12.15 -10.24 9.85
C LEU A 119 -12.77 -9.34 10.93
N ILE A 120 -11.98 -8.86 11.91
CA ILE A 120 -12.44 -7.86 12.90
C ILE A 120 -12.92 -6.56 12.24
N ALA A 121 -12.29 -6.15 11.13
CA ALA A 121 -12.65 -4.93 10.42
C ALA A 121 -13.91 -5.09 9.54
N LEU A 122 -14.32 -6.32 9.22
CA LEU A 122 -15.49 -6.59 8.40
C LEU A 122 -16.78 -6.47 9.21
N ARG A 123 -17.85 -6.11 8.50
CA ARG A 123 -19.20 -5.98 9.04
C ARG A 123 -20.16 -6.85 8.23
N ASP A 124 -21.13 -7.45 8.90
CA ASP A 124 -22.19 -8.22 8.24
C ASP A 124 -23.23 -7.29 7.58
N ALA A 125 -24.27 -7.86 7.00
CA ALA A 125 -25.35 -7.11 6.35
C ALA A 125 -26.11 -6.17 7.31
N ASN A 126 -26.02 -6.41 8.62
CA ASN A 126 -26.67 -5.63 9.68
C ASN A 126 -25.70 -4.65 10.36
N GLY A 127 -24.44 -4.59 9.92
CA GLY A 127 -23.42 -3.71 10.50
C GLY A 127 -22.76 -4.26 11.77
N ALA A 128 -22.96 -5.54 12.13
CA ALA A 128 -22.29 -6.19 13.25
C ALA A 128 -20.88 -6.68 12.84
N PRO A 129 -19.88 -6.66 13.75
CA PRO A 129 -18.56 -7.23 13.48
C PRO A 129 -18.64 -8.74 13.25
N TRP A 130 -17.82 -9.26 12.33
CA TRP A 130 -17.72 -10.70 12.05
C TRP A 130 -16.93 -11.47 13.11
N LEU A 131 -16.04 -10.78 13.83
CA LEU A 131 -15.20 -11.32 14.89
C LEU A 131 -15.01 -10.20 15.91
N ASP A 132 -15.10 -10.52 17.20
CA ASP A 132 -14.82 -9.56 18.27
C ASP A 132 -13.39 -9.67 18.81
N ASN A 133 -12.97 -8.70 19.62
CA ASN A 133 -11.62 -8.69 20.20
C ASN A 133 -11.42 -9.77 21.28
N GLY A 134 -12.51 -10.28 21.87
CA GLY A 134 -12.45 -11.34 22.88
C GLY A 134 -12.14 -12.69 22.26
N GLU A 135 -12.72 -12.98 21.10
CA GLU A 135 -12.44 -14.18 20.29
C GLU A 135 -11.00 -14.23 19.75
N LEU A 136 -10.35 -13.08 19.60
CA LEU A 136 -8.94 -12.99 19.16
C LEU A 136 -7.94 -13.23 20.31
N ALA A 137 -8.36 -13.02 21.55
CA ALA A 137 -7.49 -13.08 22.73
C ALA A 137 -7.43 -14.47 23.39
N ALA A 138 -8.28 -15.40 22.94
CA ALA A 138 -8.37 -16.79 23.40
C ALA A 138 -7.45 -17.72 22.58
#